data_AF-A0A518SD28-F1
#
_entry.id   AF-A0A518SD28-F1
#
_cell.length_a   1.000
_cell.length_b   1.000
_cell.length_c   1.000
_cell.angle_alpha   90.00
_cell.angle_beta   90.00
_cell.angle_gamma   90.00
#
_symmetry.space_group_name_H-M   'P 1'
#
loop_
_entity.id
_entity.type
_entity.pdbx_description
1 polymer ?
#
loop_
_entity_poly.entity_id
_entity_poly.type
_entity_poly.pdbx_seq_one_letter_code
_entity_poly.pdbx_strand_id
1 'polypeptide(L)'
;MVSLPVVVAVSCLLGAAAAGLLSRFAGVRLSDGLLVVAPVVGVLGVGVAAALGAVPVDPALAAALALVLVASFGVVRALDRPRGRWFRRLRARLLFGVPWGSLVSILGVLAFYLFVQGGADGLYSPLTLPFTSWSYTYPLGVLTAPFAHSGYGHLYGNLVGTVVLAPLAEYAFSHFPTERGDGSFSSLRANPYVRAFVLFPLGVALVGLATSVFAWGPVIGFSGVVFAFAAFALVRYPLAVVVALTVRSAVSTLYSALTDPVVVTSAGASYGGPWWAGVAVQGHFLGLTLGVLLGVLVLAKRDRGPSALRLFAGTVLFAASLSLWAWWWYRGPASYVLYRAVGVLFVLAVGWVVATAVRAGRSREPLGWGTDISRRQAGVLLVVVPLAVMAGVAAPINYTTTAGSGLPADAVDVRDYQVAYAETVPNQRVSAIDVSLFGESTSVNASGVIVYSDRRALWTEAVSAGRLAFTGSSTVRVGGIGWEATVTAQRVGWIAQGGGAAYAVYLKPGDGDWRHVYSSEPAMADLTLAGKNVSIVIRDGVFYVALTQGGAVVGTTPIPRSGSSTTLAGIRFRHTNRALVAVFDGTRVTVANEEAYS
;
A
#
# COMPACT_ATOMS: atom_id res chain seq x y z
N MET A 1 -20.16 -35.79 0.88
CA MET A 1 -19.98 -34.41 0.35
C MET A 1 -19.86 -34.49 -1.15
N VAL A 2 -20.61 -33.66 -1.89
CA VAL A 2 -20.53 -33.59 -3.36
C VAL A 2 -19.58 -32.46 -3.72
N SER A 3 -18.82 -32.60 -4.80
CA SER A 3 -17.92 -31.55 -5.27
C SER A 3 -18.72 -30.33 -5.78
N LEU A 4 -18.43 -29.13 -5.28
CA LEU A 4 -19.10 -27.89 -5.71
C LEU A 4 -19.04 -27.66 -7.23
N PRO A 5 -17.88 -27.85 -7.91
CA PRO A 5 -17.81 -27.82 -9.37
C PRO A 5 -18.84 -28.73 -10.06
N VAL A 6 -19.10 -29.92 -9.51
CA VAL A 6 -20.07 -30.87 -10.08
C VAL A 6 -21.49 -30.33 -9.92
N VAL A 7 -21.84 -29.78 -8.75
CA VAL A 7 -23.15 -29.15 -8.51
C VAL A 7 -23.37 -27.99 -9.49
N VAL A 8 -22.39 -27.08 -9.60
CA VAL A 8 -22.46 -25.94 -10.53
C VAL A 8 -22.64 -26.41 -11.97
N ALA A 9 -21.82 -27.38 -12.41
CA ALA A 9 -21.87 -27.88 -13.78
C ALA A 9 -23.21 -28.54 -14.12
N VAL A 10 -23.70 -29.45 -13.27
CA VAL A 10 -24.97 -30.16 -13.49
C VAL A 10 -26.14 -29.17 -13.52
N SER A 11 -26.21 -28.24 -12.56
CA SER A 11 -27.30 -27.25 -12.50
C SER A 11 -27.25 -26.28 -13.68
N CYS A 12 -26.07 -25.84 -14.10
CA CYS A 12 -25.93 -25.00 -15.30
C CYS A 12 -26.30 -25.75 -16.58
N LEU A 13 -25.97 -27.04 -16.72
CA LEU A 13 -26.36 -27.87 -17.86
C LEU A 13 -27.89 -28.06 -17.94
N LEU A 14 -28.54 -28.29 -16.80
CA LEU A 14 -30.02 -28.34 -16.73
C LEU A 14 -30.64 -27.00 -17.13
N GLY A 15 -30.11 -25.89 -16.64
CA GLY A 15 -30.56 -24.56 -17.04
C GLY A 15 -30.28 -24.24 -18.51
N ALA A 16 -29.19 -24.74 -19.08
CA ALA A 16 -28.90 -24.62 -20.51
C ALA A 16 -29.90 -25.43 -21.38
N ALA A 17 -30.28 -26.63 -20.93
CA ALA A 17 -31.33 -27.41 -21.59
C ALA A 17 -32.69 -26.67 -21.55
N ALA A 18 -33.05 -26.08 -20.40
CA ALA A 18 -34.25 -25.24 -20.27
C ALA A 18 -34.19 -24.00 -21.18
N ALA A 19 -33.04 -23.32 -21.27
CA ALA A 19 -32.83 -22.22 -22.21
C ALA A 19 -33.03 -22.66 -23.67
N GLY A 20 -32.56 -23.87 -24.02
CA GLY A 20 -32.80 -24.50 -25.31
C GLY A 20 -34.28 -24.66 -25.63
N LEU A 21 -35.06 -25.19 -24.70
CA LEU A 21 -36.51 -25.33 -24.84
C LEU A 21 -37.21 -23.98 -24.98
N LEU A 22 -36.90 -23.01 -24.11
CA LEU A 22 -37.47 -21.66 -24.19
C LEU A 22 -37.13 -20.97 -25.52
N SER A 23 -35.94 -21.22 -26.07
CA SER A 23 -35.58 -20.66 -27.37
C SER A 23 -36.37 -21.24 -28.53
N ARG A 24 -36.74 -22.53 -28.44
CA ARG A 24 -37.54 -23.22 -29.46
C ARG A 24 -39.02 -22.89 -29.36
N PHE A 25 -39.57 -22.77 -28.16
CA PHE A 25 -41.02 -22.69 -27.94
C PHE A 25 -41.54 -21.31 -27.51
N ALA A 26 -40.69 -20.42 -26.99
CA ALA A 26 -41.08 -19.11 -26.47
C ALA A 26 -40.41 -17.92 -27.18
N GLY A 27 -39.71 -18.16 -28.30
CA GLY A 27 -39.07 -17.10 -29.11
C GLY A 27 -37.92 -16.36 -28.41
N VAL A 28 -37.42 -16.89 -27.30
CA VAL A 28 -36.26 -16.33 -26.57
C VAL A 28 -34.99 -16.60 -27.37
N ARG A 29 -34.08 -15.62 -27.48
CA ARG A 29 -32.77 -15.89 -28.10
C ARG A 29 -31.99 -16.87 -27.23
N LEU A 30 -31.50 -17.95 -27.82
CA LEU A 30 -30.71 -18.95 -27.11
C LEU A 30 -29.54 -18.32 -26.33
N SER A 31 -28.85 -17.33 -26.91
CA SER A 31 -27.75 -16.62 -26.23
C SER A 31 -28.18 -15.91 -24.96
N ASP A 32 -29.40 -15.36 -24.95
CA ASP A 32 -29.92 -14.60 -23.81
C ASP A 32 -30.48 -15.58 -22.77
N GLY A 33 -31.12 -16.67 -23.22
CA GLY A 33 -31.51 -17.79 -22.36
C GLY A 33 -30.32 -18.45 -21.64
N LEU A 34 -29.20 -18.68 -22.35
CA LEU A 34 -27.98 -19.25 -21.75
C LEU A 34 -27.33 -18.32 -20.73
N LEU A 35 -27.38 -17.00 -20.92
CA LEU A 35 -26.79 -16.04 -19.99
C LEU A 35 -27.68 -15.78 -18.77
N VAL A 36 -28.97 -16.11 -18.81
CA VAL A 36 -29.92 -15.83 -17.72
C VAL A 36 -30.41 -17.09 -17.04
N VAL A 37 -30.95 -18.06 -17.79
CA VAL A 37 -31.57 -19.26 -17.24
C VAL A 37 -30.51 -20.22 -16.69
N ALA A 38 -29.40 -20.43 -17.40
CA ALA A 38 -28.36 -21.36 -16.95
C ALA A 38 -27.74 -20.93 -15.60
N PRO A 39 -27.34 -19.66 -15.39
CA PRO A 39 -26.81 -19.24 -14.10
C PRO A 39 -27.87 -19.18 -13.01
N VAL A 40 -29.12 -18.81 -13.30
CA VAL A 40 -30.21 -18.80 -12.29
C VAL A 40 -30.48 -20.21 -11.76
N VAL A 41 -30.55 -21.22 -12.65
CA VAL A 41 -30.68 -22.62 -12.22
C VAL A 41 -29.42 -23.08 -11.48
N GLY A 42 -28.23 -22.62 -11.90
CA GLY A 42 -26.99 -22.81 -11.17
C GLY A 42 -27.05 -22.32 -9.73
N VAL A 43 -27.54 -21.09 -9.50
CA VAL A 43 -27.70 -20.50 -8.15
C VAL A 43 -28.65 -21.33 -7.30
N LEU A 44 -29.80 -21.74 -7.86
CA LEU A 44 -30.76 -22.59 -7.15
C LEU A 44 -30.14 -23.93 -6.75
N GLY A 45 -29.41 -24.58 -7.67
CA GLY A 45 -28.74 -25.85 -7.39
C GLY A 45 -27.66 -25.74 -6.31
N VAL A 46 -26.84 -24.69 -6.38
CA VAL A 46 -25.82 -24.39 -5.36
C VAL A 46 -26.46 -24.09 -4.00
N GLY A 47 -27.54 -23.31 -3.98
CA GLY A 47 -28.29 -22.99 -2.76
C GLY A 47 -28.93 -24.21 -2.10
N VAL A 48 -29.56 -25.10 -2.87
CA VAL A 48 -30.11 -26.36 -2.37
C VAL A 48 -29.02 -27.26 -1.82
N ALA A 49 -27.89 -27.39 -2.54
CA ALA A 49 -26.76 -28.21 -2.08
C ALA A 49 -26.17 -27.68 -0.76
N ALA A 50 -26.06 -26.36 -0.59
CA ALA A 50 -25.59 -25.75 0.65
C ALA A 50 -26.58 -25.95 1.80
N ALA A 51 -27.89 -25.75 1.55
CA ALA A 51 -28.94 -25.95 2.55
C ALA A 51 -29.04 -27.39 3.06
N LEU A 52 -28.73 -28.37 2.19
CA LEU A 52 -28.67 -29.79 2.53
C LEU A 52 -27.33 -30.22 3.15
N GLY A 53 -26.38 -29.30 3.34
CA GLY A 53 -25.04 -29.61 3.87
C GLY A 53 -24.17 -30.44 2.90
N ALA A 54 -24.52 -30.48 1.61
CA ALA A 54 -23.76 -31.24 0.61
C ALA A 54 -22.47 -30.53 0.15
N VAL A 55 -22.44 -29.20 0.25
CA VAL A 55 -21.27 -28.32 -0.02
C VAL A 55 -21.14 -27.27 1.10
N PRO A 56 -19.92 -26.77 1.39
CA PRO A 56 -19.74 -25.69 2.36
C PRO A 56 -20.40 -24.37 1.89
N VAL A 57 -20.90 -23.58 2.82
CA VAL A 57 -21.68 -22.35 2.54
C VAL A 57 -20.83 -21.29 1.84
N ASP A 58 -19.61 -21.05 2.30
CA ASP A 58 -18.72 -20.01 1.77
C ASP A 58 -18.44 -20.15 0.26
N PRO A 59 -17.90 -21.29 -0.24
CA PRO A 59 -17.65 -21.44 -1.67
C PRO A 59 -18.96 -21.53 -2.47
N ALA A 60 -20.07 -21.96 -1.86
CA ALA A 60 -21.39 -21.91 -2.47
C ALA A 60 -21.87 -20.46 -2.69
N LEU A 61 -21.68 -19.56 -1.71
CA LEU A 61 -21.98 -18.13 -1.84
C LEU A 61 -21.12 -17.47 -2.92
N ALA A 62 -19.82 -17.76 -2.96
CA ALA A 62 -18.93 -17.25 -3.99
C ALA A 62 -19.35 -17.71 -5.40
N ALA A 63 -19.69 -19.00 -5.57
CA ALA A 63 -20.21 -19.53 -6.83
C ALA A 63 -21.55 -18.90 -7.21
N ALA A 64 -22.49 -18.77 -6.27
CA ALA A 64 -23.77 -18.11 -6.50
C ALA A 64 -23.58 -16.65 -6.92
N LEU A 65 -22.70 -15.89 -6.27
CA LEU A 65 -22.37 -14.52 -6.64
C LEU A 65 -21.85 -14.45 -8.09
N ALA A 66 -20.90 -15.30 -8.47
CA ALA A 66 -20.38 -15.36 -9.84
C ALA A 66 -21.49 -15.64 -10.87
N LEU A 67 -22.39 -16.59 -10.58
CA LEU A 67 -23.52 -16.92 -11.44
C LEU A 67 -24.53 -15.78 -11.54
N VAL A 68 -24.85 -15.11 -10.43
CA VAL A 68 -25.73 -13.94 -10.42
C VAL A 68 -25.16 -12.80 -11.24
N LEU A 69 -23.84 -12.55 -11.19
CA LEU A 69 -23.20 -11.53 -12.03
C LEU A 69 -23.37 -11.84 -13.53
N VAL A 70 -23.21 -13.10 -13.93
CA VAL A 70 -23.46 -13.52 -15.32
C VAL A 70 -24.92 -13.33 -15.69
N ALA A 71 -25.86 -13.73 -14.82
CA ALA A 71 -27.29 -13.53 -15.01
C ALA A 71 -27.66 -12.05 -15.15
N SER A 72 -27.16 -11.18 -14.27
CA SER A 72 -27.39 -9.73 -14.32
C SER A 72 -26.89 -9.14 -15.65
N PHE A 73 -25.71 -9.52 -16.12
CA PHE A 73 -25.22 -9.12 -17.43
C PHE A 73 -26.13 -9.62 -18.56
N GLY A 74 -26.56 -10.88 -18.50
CA GLY A 74 -27.50 -11.49 -19.44
C GLY A 74 -28.81 -10.72 -19.52
N VAL A 75 -29.40 -10.37 -18.38
CA VAL A 75 -30.66 -9.62 -18.28
C VAL A 75 -30.52 -8.24 -18.91
N VAL A 76 -29.50 -7.46 -18.51
CA VAL A 76 -29.29 -6.11 -19.08
C VAL A 76 -29.05 -6.18 -20.59
N ARG A 77 -28.26 -7.15 -21.05
CA ARG A 77 -28.02 -7.37 -22.49
C ARG A 77 -29.32 -7.70 -23.24
N ALA A 78 -30.16 -8.57 -22.67
CA ALA A 78 -31.44 -8.97 -23.27
C ALA A 78 -32.42 -7.79 -23.37
N LEU A 79 -32.42 -6.91 -22.38
CA LEU A 79 -33.23 -5.68 -22.35
C LEU A 79 -32.73 -4.65 -23.37
N ASP A 80 -31.43 -4.32 -23.36
CA ASP A 80 -30.85 -3.27 -24.20
C ASP A 80 -30.77 -3.65 -25.69
N ARG A 81 -30.78 -4.96 -25.98
CA ARG A 81 -30.59 -5.54 -27.32
C ARG A 81 -29.51 -4.78 -28.09
N PRO A 82 -28.25 -4.80 -27.62
CA PRO A 82 -27.22 -3.92 -28.15
C PRO A 82 -26.91 -4.19 -29.62
N ARG A 83 -27.27 -5.37 -30.18
CA ARG A 83 -27.03 -5.74 -31.60
C ARG A 83 -25.57 -5.46 -32.03
N GLY A 84 -24.63 -5.78 -31.14
CA GLY A 84 -23.19 -5.56 -31.32
C GLY A 84 -22.70 -4.12 -31.11
N ARG A 85 -23.58 -3.14 -30.81
CA ARG A 85 -23.21 -1.71 -30.67
C ARG A 85 -22.10 -1.49 -29.64
N TRP A 86 -22.17 -2.13 -28.48
CA TRP A 86 -21.16 -1.98 -27.42
C TRP A 86 -19.78 -2.41 -27.91
N PHE A 87 -19.69 -3.59 -28.51
CA PHE A 87 -18.42 -4.13 -28.98
C PHE A 87 -17.87 -3.40 -30.20
N ARG A 88 -18.73 -2.92 -31.10
CA ARG A 88 -18.33 -2.02 -32.19
C ARG A 88 -17.70 -0.72 -31.66
N ARG A 89 -18.24 -0.15 -30.58
CA ARG A 89 -17.65 1.05 -29.93
C ARG A 89 -16.27 0.74 -29.35
N LEU A 90 -16.11 -0.37 -28.65
CA LEU A 90 -14.80 -0.78 -28.13
C LEU A 90 -13.79 -1.04 -29.26
N ARG A 91 -14.19 -1.82 -30.28
CA ARG A 91 -13.38 -2.13 -31.46
C ARG A 91 -13.01 -0.93 -32.32
N ALA A 92 -13.74 0.18 -32.20
CA ALA A 92 -13.39 1.41 -32.89
C ALA A 92 -12.06 2.02 -32.40
N ARG A 93 -11.58 1.61 -31.22
CA ARG A 93 -10.34 2.14 -30.63
C ARG A 93 -9.41 1.08 -30.08
N LEU A 94 -9.93 -0.05 -29.62
CA LEU A 94 -9.17 -1.14 -29.03
C LEU A 94 -9.10 -2.31 -30.00
N LEU A 95 -7.91 -2.88 -30.13
CA LEU A 95 -7.65 -4.07 -30.93
C LEU A 95 -8.52 -5.23 -30.38
N PHE A 96 -9.40 -5.76 -31.23
CA PHE A 96 -10.44 -6.73 -30.87
C PHE A 96 -11.44 -6.28 -29.78
N GLY A 97 -11.42 -4.99 -29.39
CA GLY A 97 -12.23 -4.47 -28.28
C GLY A 97 -11.60 -4.68 -26.90
N VAL A 98 -10.34 -5.11 -26.85
CA VAL A 98 -9.63 -5.49 -25.62
C VAL A 98 -8.52 -4.48 -25.29
N PRO A 99 -8.40 -4.02 -24.03
CA PRO A 99 -7.33 -3.14 -23.57
C PRO A 99 -6.04 -3.94 -23.30
N TRP A 100 -5.42 -4.45 -24.36
CA TRP A 100 -4.22 -5.32 -24.27
C TRP A 100 -3.05 -4.66 -23.55
N GLY A 101 -2.81 -3.37 -23.74
CA GLY A 101 -1.72 -2.65 -23.08
C GLY A 101 -1.92 -2.58 -21.57
N SER A 102 -3.16 -2.39 -21.12
CA SER A 102 -3.54 -2.46 -19.70
C SER A 102 -3.30 -3.86 -19.15
N LEU A 103 -3.70 -4.92 -19.86
CA LEU A 103 -3.48 -6.30 -19.43
C LEU A 103 -1.99 -6.64 -19.31
N VAL A 104 -1.17 -6.26 -20.30
CA VAL A 104 0.29 -6.46 -20.25
C VAL A 104 0.89 -5.73 -19.04
N SER A 105 0.47 -4.50 -18.79
CA SER A 105 0.96 -3.70 -17.65
C SER A 105 0.60 -4.33 -16.31
N ILE A 106 -0.65 -4.80 -16.16
CA ILE A 106 -1.14 -5.50 -14.97
C ILE A 106 -0.35 -6.78 -14.72
N LEU A 107 -0.15 -7.59 -15.77
CA LEU A 107 0.61 -8.83 -15.68
C LEU A 107 2.07 -8.57 -15.32
N GLY A 108 2.68 -7.52 -15.87
CA GLY A 108 4.06 -7.13 -15.53
C GLY A 108 4.23 -6.77 -14.04
N VAL A 109 3.32 -5.94 -13.51
CA VAL A 109 3.32 -5.58 -12.09
C VAL A 109 3.08 -6.79 -11.19
N LEU A 110 2.11 -7.63 -11.54
CA LEU A 110 1.81 -8.86 -10.80
C LEU A 110 3.00 -9.84 -10.81
N ALA A 111 3.64 -10.03 -11.97
CA ALA A 111 4.81 -10.89 -12.10
C ALA A 111 5.99 -10.37 -11.26
N PHE A 112 6.20 -9.05 -11.23
CA PHE A 112 7.22 -8.46 -10.37
C PHE A 112 6.97 -8.79 -8.89
N TYR A 113 5.74 -8.61 -8.41
CA TYR A 113 5.40 -8.94 -7.02
C TYR A 113 5.60 -10.43 -6.70
N LEU A 114 5.11 -11.31 -7.56
CA LEU A 114 5.14 -12.75 -7.31
C LEU A 114 6.57 -13.32 -7.37
N PHE A 115 7.35 -12.92 -8.37
CA PHE A 115 8.63 -13.58 -8.67
C PHE A 115 9.86 -12.77 -8.24
N VAL A 116 9.80 -11.44 -8.23
CA VAL A 116 10.94 -10.59 -7.85
C VAL A 116 10.89 -10.25 -6.37
N GLN A 117 9.70 -10.04 -5.81
CA GLN A 117 9.52 -9.76 -4.38
C GLN A 117 9.23 -11.01 -3.52
N GLY A 118 9.27 -12.22 -4.10
CA GLY A 118 9.01 -13.46 -3.38
C GLY A 118 7.55 -13.67 -2.99
N GLY A 119 6.60 -12.95 -3.61
CA GLY A 119 5.17 -13.08 -3.33
C GLY A 119 4.57 -14.45 -3.66
N ALA A 120 5.23 -15.25 -4.50
CA ALA A 120 4.83 -16.63 -4.77
C ALA A 120 5.08 -17.56 -3.55
N ASP A 121 6.15 -17.32 -2.80
CA ASP A 121 6.50 -18.09 -1.60
C ASP A 121 5.82 -17.52 -0.35
N GLY A 122 5.59 -16.21 -0.31
CA GLY A 122 4.94 -15.51 0.80
C GLY A 122 4.09 -14.34 0.33
N LEU A 123 2.83 -14.61 -0.06
CA LEU A 123 1.93 -13.61 -0.64
C LEU A 123 1.78 -12.33 0.20
N TYR A 124 1.78 -12.46 1.53
CA TYR A 124 1.59 -11.35 2.47
C TYR A 124 2.89 -10.80 3.08
N SER A 125 4.06 -11.34 2.69
CA SER A 125 5.36 -10.95 3.24
C SER A 125 6.41 -10.73 2.13
N PRO A 126 6.15 -9.81 1.19
CA PRO A 126 7.08 -9.57 0.09
C PRO A 126 8.39 -8.92 0.58
N LEU A 127 9.46 -9.10 -0.16
CA LEU A 127 10.71 -8.37 0.00
C LEU A 127 10.53 -6.94 -0.53
N THR A 128 10.77 -5.93 0.32
CA THR A 128 10.44 -4.52 0.01
C THR A 128 11.67 -3.61 -0.03
N LEU A 129 12.51 -3.69 1.00
CA LEU A 129 13.67 -2.83 1.21
C LEU A 129 14.59 -2.64 -0.02
N PRO A 130 15.01 -3.69 -0.75
CA PRO A 130 15.88 -3.51 -1.93
C PRO A 130 15.16 -2.90 -3.13
N PHE A 131 13.82 -2.87 -3.14
CA PHE A 131 13.04 -2.37 -4.27
C PHE A 131 12.35 -1.03 -3.97
N THR A 132 12.70 -0.38 -2.86
CA THR A 132 12.31 1.01 -2.58
C THR A 132 13.33 1.97 -3.20
N SER A 133 12.87 3.08 -3.76
CA SER A 133 13.74 4.14 -4.29
C SER A 133 14.20 5.02 -3.13
N TRP A 134 15.37 4.68 -2.56
CA TRP A 134 15.96 5.45 -1.47
C TRP A 134 16.78 6.63 -2.00
N SER A 135 17.62 6.42 -2.99
CA SER A 135 18.50 7.50 -3.48
C SER A 135 18.78 7.30 -4.95
N TYR A 136 19.15 8.39 -5.64
CA TYR A 136 19.69 8.31 -6.98
C TYR A 136 21.02 7.55 -7.06
N THR A 137 21.75 7.42 -5.96
CA THR A 137 22.96 6.57 -5.89
C THR A 137 22.63 5.07 -5.87
N TYR A 138 21.35 4.71 -5.68
CA TYR A 138 20.86 3.33 -5.71
C TYR A 138 19.89 3.12 -6.90
N PRO A 139 20.42 2.99 -8.14
CA PRO A 139 19.61 2.97 -9.36
C PRO A 139 18.66 1.77 -9.42
N LEU A 140 19.01 0.63 -8.80
CA LEU A 140 18.11 -0.52 -8.73
C LEU A 140 16.77 -0.14 -8.09
N GLY A 141 16.82 0.54 -6.93
CA GLY A 141 15.62 1.02 -6.24
C GLY A 141 14.80 1.97 -7.12
N VAL A 142 15.45 2.95 -7.76
CA VAL A 142 14.80 3.91 -8.66
C VAL A 142 14.08 3.22 -9.82
N LEU A 143 14.70 2.21 -10.43
CA LEU A 143 14.14 1.51 -11.59
C LEU A 143 12.98 0.59 -11.22
N THR A 144 13.03 -0.04 -10.03
CA THR A 144 12.05 -1.07 -9.65
C THR A 144 10.92 -0.59 -8.75
N ALA A 145 11.12 0.49 -8.00
CA ALA A 145 10.15 0.99 -7.02
C ALA A 145 8.73 1.20 -7.52
N PRO A 146 8.50 1.70 -8.76
CA PRO A 146 7.14 1.83 -9.28
C PRO A 146 6.41 0.50 -9.41
N PHE A 147 7.13 -0.60 -9.62
CA PHE A 147 6.57 -1.91 -9.90
C PHE A 147 6.54 -2.81 -8.66
N ALA A 148 7.33 -2.47 -7.64
CA ALA A 148 7.34 -3.13 -6.34
C ALA A 148 6.22 -2.63 -5.42
N HIS A 149 5.81 -3.45 -4.46
CA HIS A 149 4.77 -3.11 -3.48
C HIS A 149 5.19 -3.49 -2.06
N SER A 150 4.72 -2.71 -1.08
CA SER A 150 5.06 -2.92 0.34
C SER A 150 4.31 -4.09 0.99
N GLY A 151 3.33 -4.68 0.32
CA GLY A 151 2.50 -5.77 0.82
C GLY A 151 1.33 -6.07 -0.11
N TYR A 152 0.62 -7.17 0.16
CA TYR A 152 -0.47 -7.64 -0.68
C TYR A 152 -1.60 -6.62 -0.82
N GLY A 153 -2.02 -6.01 0.30
CA GLY A 153 -3.06 -4.98 0.28
C GLY A 153 -2.70 -3.77 -0.58
N HIS A 154 -1.41 -3.39 -0.61
CA HIS A 154 -0.91 -2.31 -1.46
C HIS A 154 -0.94 -2.71 -2.94
N LEU A 155 -0.47 -3.92 -3.29
CA LEU A 155 -0.61 -4.47 -4.65
C LEU A 155 -2.07 -4.50 -5.09
N TYR A 156 -2.93 -5.11 -4.28
CA TYR A 156 -4.36 -5.25 -4.54
C TYR A 156 -5.01 -3.89 -4.84
N GLY A 157 -4.77 -2.89 -3.98
CA GLY A 157 -5.31 -1.55 -4.17
C GLY A 157 -4.89 -0.88 -5.49
N ASN A 158 -3.64 -1.08 -5.91
CA ASN A 158 -3.10 -0.56 -7.17
C ASN A 158 -3.59 -1.34 -8.38
N LEU A 159 -3.69 -2.67 -8.31
CA LEU A 159 -4.22 -3.50 -9.38
C LEU A 159 -5.69 -3.22 -9.62
N VAL A 160 -6.52 -3.12 -8.57
CA VAL A 160 -7.94 -2.75 -8.71
C VAL A 160 -8.09 -1.35 -9.32
N GLY A 161 -7.26 -0.39 -8.90
CA GLY A 161 -7.21 0.92 -9.54
C GLY A 161 -6.85 0.85 -11.03
N THR A 162 -5.83 0.05 -11.37
CA THR A 162 -5.33 -0.13 -12.73
C THR A 162 -6.35 -0.81 -13.63
N VAL A 163 -6.98 -1.91 -13.19
CA VAL A 163 -8.03 -2.64 -13.94
C VAL A 163 -9.17 -1.71 -14.36
N VAL A 164 -9.47 -0.71 -13.54
CA VAL A 164 -10.60 0.18 -13.78
C VAL A 164 -10.21 1.44 -14.57
N LEU A 165 -9.03 2.01 -14.30
CA LEU A 165 -8.59 3.29 -14.88
C LEU A 165 -7.74 3.14 -16.15
N ALA A 166 -6.85 2.13 -16.21
CA ALA A 166 -5.95 1.95 -17.34
C ALA A 166 -6.70 1.68 -18.66
N PRO A 167 -7.77 0.85 -18.71
CA PRO A 167 -8.54 0.67 -19.94
C PRO A 167 -9.16 1.96 -20.48
N LEU A 168 -9.55 2.88 -19.60
CA LEU A 168 -10.09 4.18 -20.00
C LEU A 168 -8.99 5.08 -20.60
N ALA A 169 -7.79 5.06 -20.01
CA ALA A 169 -6.62 5.74 -20.54
C ALA A 169 -6.20 5.15 -21.90
N GLU A 170 -6.17 3.83 -22.04
CA GLU A 170 -5.85 3.11 -23.27
C GLU A 170 -6.90 3.37 -24.36
N TYR A 171 -8.19 3.40 -24.01
CA TYR A 171 -9.26 3.80 -24.92
C TYR A 171 -9.12 5.26 -25.37
N ALA A 172 -8.67 6.15 -24.48
CA ALA A 172 -8.32 7.51 -24.85
C ALA A 172 -7.10 7.56 -25.79
N PHE A 173 -6.08 6.74 -25.56
CA PHE A 173 -4.89 6.63 -26.41
C PHE A 173 -5.22 6.08 -27.81
N SER A 174 -6.03 5.02 -27.89
CA SER A 174 -6.43 4.26 -29.09
C SER A 174 -5.29 3.44 -29.73
N HIS A 175 -5.59 2.19 -30.10
CA HIS A 175 -4.71 1.32 -30.90
C HIS A 175 -4.76 1.67 -32.38
N PHE A 176 -5.80 2.36 -32.83
CA PHE A 176 -5.88 2.82 -34.21
C PHE A 176 -5.47 4.29 -34.30
N PRO A 177 -4.75 4.71 -35.37
CA PRO A 177 -4.44 6.10 -35.59
C PRO A 177 -5.74 6.91 -35.73
N THR A 178 -5.71 8.15 -35.25
CA THR A 178 -6.91 9.01 -35.20
C THR A 178 -6.75 10.31 -35.97
N GLU A 179 -5.56 10.59 -36.53
CA GLU A 179 -5.33 11.77 -37.36
C GLU A 179 -5.85 11.49 -38.79
N ARG A 180 -6.35 12.52 -39.45
CA ARG A 180 -6.93 12.39 -40.80
C ARG A 180 -5.81 12.12 -41.80
N GLY A 181 -5.93 11.04 -42.57
CA GLY A 181 -4.93 10.63 -43.56
C GLY A 181 -3.98 9.52 -43.10
N ASP A 182 -4.01 9.16 -41.81
CA ASP A 182 -3.20 8.05 -41.29
C ASP A 182 -3.81 6.69 -41.61
N GLY A 183 -3.07 5.84 -42.31
CA GLY A 183 -3.40 4.43 -42.50
C GLY A 183 -2.89 3.58 -41.34
N SER A 184 -3.70 2.60 -40.91
CA SER A 184 -3.19 1.54 -40.02
C SER A 184 -2.05 0.79 -40.72
N PHE A 185 -1.03 0.36 -39.97
CA PHE A 185 0.16 -0.35 -40.49
C PHE A 185 1.12 0.47 -41.38
N SER A 186 0.85 1.76 -41.61
CA SER A 186 1.74 2.64 -42.39
C SER A 186 3.12 2.88 -41.75
N SER A 187 3.23 2.70 -40.43
CA SER A 187 4.47 2.79 -39.66
C SER A 187 4.34 2.00 -38.37
N LEU A 188 5.47 1.79 -37.66
CA LEU A 188 5.44 1.19 -36.32
C LEU A 188 4.52 1.95 -35.35
N ARG A 189 4.47 3.29 -35.45
CA ARG A 189 3.62 4.14 -34.59
C ARG A 189 2.13 4.09 -34.93
N ALA A 190 1.80 3.67 -36.15
CA ALA A 190 0.43 3.50 -36.65
C ALA A 190 -0.01 2.02 -36.66
N ASN A 191 0.87 1.07 -36.31
CA ASN A 191 0.54 -0.35 -36.21
C ASN A 191 -0.23 -0.63 -34.90
N PRO A 192 -1.47 -1.15 -34.97
CA PRO A 192 -2.28 -1.41 -33.77
C PRO A 192 -1.66 -2.37 -32.76
N TYR A 193 -0.91 -3.37 -33.22
CA TYR A 193 -0.22 -4.32 -32.33
C TYR A 193 0.92 -3.64 -31.58
N VAL A 194 1.74 -2.85 -32.27
CA VAL A 194 2.84 -2.11 -31.64
C VAL A 194 2.30 -1.08 -30.65
N ARG A 195 1.21 -0.37 -31.00
CA ARG A 195 0.56 0.58 -30.08
C ARG A 195 0.03 -0.09 -28.82
N ALA A 196 -0.60 -1.27 -28.98
CA ALA A 196 -1.22 -2.02 -27.90
C ALA A 196 -0.21 -2.70 -26.97
N PHE A 197 0.74 -3.46 -27.54
CA PHE A 197 1.64 -4.33 -26.78
C PHE A 197 3.00 -3.70 -26.45
N VAL A 198 3.37 -2.60 -27.12
CA VAL A 198 4.69 -1.95 -26.93
C VAL A 198 4.54 -0.52 -26.47
N LEU A 199 3.91 0.37 -27.25
CA LEU A 199 3.94 1.81 -26.95
C LEU A 199 3.13 2.17 -25.70
N PHE A 200 1.96 1.56 -25.50
CA PHE A 200 1.18 1.81 -24.29
C PHE A 200 1.89 1.28 -23.04
N PRO A 201 2.30 0.00 -22.95
CA PRO A 201 3.09 -0.50 -21.81
C PRO A 201 4.40 0.25 -21.59
N LEU A 202 5.10 0.67 -22.65
CA LEU A 202 6.30 1.50 -22.54
C LEU A 202 5.97 2.86 -21.91
N GLY A 203 4.88 3.51 -22.32
CA GLY A 203 4.41 4.74 -21.70
C GLY A 203 4.10 4.57 -20.22
N VAL A 204 3.49 3.45 -19.84
CA VAL A 204 3.23 3.08 -18.44
C VAL A 204 4.54 2.94 -17.67
N ALA A 205 5.53 2.24 -18.22
CA ALA A 205 6.83 2.06 -17.60
C ALA A 205 7.57 3.39 -17.43
N LEU A 206 7.58 4.24 -18.46
CA LEU A 206 8.21 5.57 -18.42
C LEU A 206 7.55 6.49 -17.41
N VAL A 207 6.22 6.47 -17.29
CA VAL A 207 5.51 7.20 -16.23
C VAL A 207 5.87 6.65 -14.87
N GLY A 208 5.94 5.33 -14.70
CA GLY A 208 6.45 4.70 -13.48
C GLY A 208 7.83 5.21 -13.10
N LEU A 209 8.79 5.13 -14.02
CA LEU A 209 10.15 5.64 -13.81
C LEU A 209 10.15 7.12 -13.43
N ALA A 210 9.39 7.96 -14.14
CA ALA A 210 9.26 9.38 -13.81
C ALA A 210 8.69 9.60 -12.41
N THR A 211 7.72 8.79 -11.98
CA THR A 211 7.18 8.87 -10.61
C THR A 211 8.20 8.48 -9.54
N SER A 212 9.09 7.52 -9.82
CA SER A 212 10.16 7.16 -8.87
C SER A 212 11.28 8.19 -8.83
N VAL A 213 11.71 8.69 -9.99
CA VAL A 213 12.75 9.70 -10.10
C VAL A 213 12.31 10.99 -9.40
N PHE A 214 11.13 11.51 -9.70
CA PHE A 214 10.70 12.80 -9.14
C PHE A 214 9.94 12.71 -7.81
N ALA A 215 9.90 11.53 -7.17
CA ALA A 215 9.34 11.39 -5.83
C ALA A 215 10.21 12.07 -4.78
N TRP A 216 9.57 12.55 -3.72
CA TRP A 216 10.29 13.11 -2.56
C TRP A 216 10.54 12.00 -1.55
N GLY A 217 11.81 11.60 -1.41
CA GLY A 217 12.22 10.58 -0.46
C GLY A 217 11.82 9.15 -0.86
N PRO A 218 11.88 8.21 0.10
CA PRO A 218 11.62 6.79 -0.15
C PRO A 218 10.25 6.55 -0.77
N VAL A 219 10.22 5.92 -1.95
CA VAL A 219 8.98 5.53 -2.61
C VAL A 219 9.00 4.08 -3.07
N ILE A 220 7.86 3.42 -2.93
CA ILE A 220 7.55 2.08 -3.44
C ILE A 220 6.06 2.06 -3.81
N GLY A 221 5.71 1.45 -4.93
CA GLY A 221 4.32 1.32 -5.36
C GLY A 221 3.98 1.94 -6.71
N PHE A 222 2.93 1.39 -7.32
CA PHE A 222 2.44 1.76 -8.65
C PHE A 222 1.36 2.86 -8.63
N SER A 223 1.02 3.39 -7.45
CA SER A 223 -0.11 4.32 -7.28
C SER A 223 0.04 5.62 -8.08
N GLY A 224 1.27 6.15 -8.23
CA GLY A 224 1.51 7.31 -9.10
C GLY A 224 1.08 7.06 -10.56
N VAL A 225 1.31 5.85 -11.07
CA VAL A 225 0.86 5.45 -12.42
C VAL A 225 -0.65 5.31 -12.49
N VAL A 226 -1.29 4.80 -11.44
CA VAL A 226 -2.77 4.74 -11.32
C VAL A 226 -3.38 6.15 -11.42
N PHE A 227 -2.80 7.13 -10.73
CA PHE A 227 -3.22 8.52 -10.84
C PHE A 227 -2.99 9.09 -12.24
N ALA A 228 -1.87 8.74 -12.88
CA ALA A 228 -1.59 9.16 -14.24
C ALA A 228 -2.60 8.60 -15.26
N PHE A 229 -3.04 7.35 -15.12
CA PHE A 229 -4.10 6.78 -15.97
C PHE A 229 -5.39 7.59 -15.88
N ALA A 230 -5.86 7.85 -14.66
CA ALA A 230 -7.07 8.62 -14.44
C ALA A 230 -6.94 10.03 -15.01
N ALA A 231 -5.84 10.73 -14.71
CA ALA A 231 -5.60 12.09 -15.17
C ALA A 231 -5.48 12.18 -16.69
N PHE A 232 -4.79 11.23 -17.34
CA PHE A 232 -4.70 11.13 -18.79
C PHE A 232 -6.08 10.94 -19.43
N ALA A 233 -6.88 10.01 -18.88
CA ALA A 233 -8.25 9.78 -19.31
C ALA A 233 -9.16 11.01 -19.10
N LEU A 234 -8.98 11.72 -17.98
CA LEU A 234 -9.79 12.86 -17.56
C LEU A 234 -9.76 14.02 -18.56
N VAL A 235 -8.64 14.23 -19.25
CA VAL A 235 -8.50 15.26 -20.30
C VAL A 235 -9.56 15.12 -21.40
N ARG A 236 -10.08 13.90 -21.61
CA ARG A 236 -11.11 13.59 -22.62
C ARG A 236 -12.43 13.09 -22.03
N TYR A 237 -12.39 12.28 -20.97
CA TYR A 237 -13.55 11.56 -20.43
C TYR A 237 -13.74 11.79 -18.92
N PRO A 238 -13.90 13.04 -18.46
CA PRO A 238 -13.96 13.34 -17.02
C PRO A 238 -15.10 12.62 -16.30
N LEU A 239 -16.28 12.51 -16.93
CA LEU A 239 -17.40 11.78 -16.35
C LEU A 239 -17.14 10.27 -16.26
N ALA A 240 -16.48 9.70 -17.27
CA ALA A 240 -16.15 8.27 -17.24
C ALA A 240 -15.13 7.95 -16.15
N VAL A 241 -14.20 8.87 -15.85
CA VAL A 241 -13.29 8.73 -14.69
C VAL A 241 -14.08 8.73 -13.38
N VAL A 242 -15.06 9.61 -13.21
CA VAL A 242 -15.92 9.61 -12.01
C VAL A 242 -16.70 8.30 -11.88
N VAL A 243 -17.30 7.82 -12.96
CA VAL A 243 -17.98 6.51 -12.98
C VAL A 243 -17.00 5.38 -12.67
N ALA A 244 -15.77 5.45 -13.19
CA ALA A 244 -14.72 4.47 -12.92
C ALA A 244 -14.38 4.41 -11.41
N LEU A 245 -14.48 5.51 -10.66
CA LEU A 245 -14.29 5.48 -9.21
C LEU A 245 -15.39 4.69 -8.50
N THR A 246 -16.65 4.83 -8.93
CA THR A 246 -17.75 4.01 -8.41
C THR A 246 -17.56 2.54 -8.77
N VAL A 247 -17.14 2.25 -10.00
CA VAL A 247 -16.82 0.90 -10.45
C VAL A 247 -15.67 0.31 -9.64
N ARG A 248 -14.64 1.11 -9.30
CA ARG A 248 -13.52 0.67 -8.46
C ARG A 248 -14.00 0.17 -7.10
N SER A 249 -14.89 0.91 -6.44
CA SER A 249 -15.47 0.48 -5.16
C SER A 249 -16.29 -0.81 -5.33
N ALA A 250 -17.12 -0.89 -6.37
CA ALA A 250 -17.90 -2.09 -6.65
C ALA A 250 -17.02 -3.31 -6.94
N VAL A 251 -15.96 -3.17 -7.75
CA VAL A 251 -14.98 -4.23 -8.04
C VAL A 251 -14.30 -4.69 -6.76
N SER A 252 -13.92 -3.76 -5.89
CA SER A 252 -13.31 -4.13 -4.60
C SER A 252 -14.27 -4.92 -3.73
N THR A 253 -15.53 -4.49 -3.62
CA THR A 253 -16.56 -5.22 -2.86
C THR A 253 -16.83 -6.59 -3.46
N LEU A 254 -16.92 -6.70 -4.79
CA LEU A 254 -17.13 -7.97 -5.47
C LEU A 254 -15.96 -8.92 -5.28
N TYR A 255 -14.73 -8.42 -5.38
CA TYR A 255 -13.55 -9.24 -5.12
C TYR A 255 -13.55 -9.77 -3.68
N SER A 256 -13.71 -8.89 -2.68
CA SER A 256 -13.78 -9.32 -1.28
C SER A 256 -14.94 -10.29 -1.03
N ALA A 257 -16.11 -10.09 -1.64
CA ALA A 257 -17.24 -11.00 -1.50
C ALA A 257 -17.05 -12.35 -2.21
N LEU A 258 -16.14 -12.43 -3.20
CA LEU A 258 -15.79 -13.68 -3.88
C LEU A 258 -14.68 -14.44 -3.14
N THR A 259 -13.72 -13.74 -2.54
CA THR A 259 -12.61 -14.37 -1.81
C THR A 259 -12.98 -14.70 -0.36
N ASP A 260 -13.70 -13.80 0.29
CA ASP A 260 -14.06 -13.86 1.71
C ASP A 260 -15.57 -13.58 1.86
N PRO A 261 -16.44 -14.50 1.38
CA PRO A 261 -17.89 -14.30 1.31
C PRO A 261 -18.54 -14.17 2.70
N VAL A 262 -17.93 -14.78 3.72
CA VAL A 262 -18.37 -14.70 5.12
C VAL A 262 -17.14 -14.33 5.95
N VAL A 263 -17.23 -13.19 6.66
CA VAL A 263 -16.15 -12.71 7.53
C VAL A 263 -16.67 -12.66 8.96
N VAL A 264 -16.04 -13.44 9.84
CA VAL A 264 -16.25 -13.35 11.29
C VAL A 264 -15.01 -12.69 11.89
N THR A 265 -15.19 -11.52 12.49
CA THR A 265 -14.10 -10.79 13.14
C THR A 265 -14.41 -10.61 14.62
N SER A 266 -13.41 -10.76 15.47
CA SER A 266 -13.44 -10.35 16.88
C SER A 266 -12.70 -9.03 17.06
N ALA A 267 -13.08 -8.29 18.10
CA ALA A 267 -12.29 -7.13 18.52
C ALA A 267 -10.96 -7.62 19.11
N GLY A 268 -9.86 -7.02 18.68
CA GLY A 268 -8.52 -7.30 19.18
C GLY A 268 -7.70 -6.02 19.23
N ALA A 269 -6.70 -5.99 20.10
CA ALA A 269 -5.74 -4.90 20.11
C ALA A 269 -4.89 -4.94 18.82
N SER A 270 -4.54 -3.78 18.29
CA SER A 270 -3.65 -3.68 17.12
C SER A 270 -2.79 -2.42 17.24
N TYR A 271 -1.61 -2.46 16.63
CA TYR A 271 -0.69 -1.33 16.59
C TYR A 271 -0.44 -0.90 15.15
N GLY A 272 -0.77 0.34 14.82
CA GLY A 272 -0.56 0.91 13.49
C GLY A 272 -0.79 2.42 13.49
N GLY A 273 -0.15 3.11 12.55
CA GLY A 273 -0.41 4.53 12.31
C GLY A 273 -1.83 4.74 11.78
N PRO A 274 -2.36 5.98 11.86
CA PRO A 274 -3.65 6.28 11.27
C PRO A 274 -3.61 6.02 9.76
N TRP A 275 -4.69 5.46 9.20
CA TRP A 275 -4.71 5.00 7.79
C TRP A 275 -4.30 6.07 6.77
N TRP A 276 -4.52 7.35 7.08
CA TRP A 276 -4.17 8.47 6.21
C TRP A 276 -2.67 8.81 6.22
N ALA A 277 -1.92 8.42 7.25
CA ALA A 277 -0.46 8.59 7.31
C ALA A 277 0.29 7.64 6.35
N GLY A 278 -0.42 6.70 5.70
CA GLY A 278 0.14 5.90 4.60
C GLY A 278 -0.08 6.51 3.21
N VAL A 279 -0.77 7.66 3.09
CA VAL A 279 -1.13 8.23 1.79
C VAL A 279 0.04 9.06 1.24
N ALA A 280 0.58 8.63 0.10
CA ALA A 280 1.65 9.32 -0.62
C ALA A 280 1.12 10.48 -1.48
N VAL A 281 0.59 11.53 -0.83
CA VAL A 281 -0.04 12.68 -1.53
C VAL A 281 0.88 13.28 -2.60
N GLN A 282 2.19 13.44 -2.30
CA GLN A 282 3.16 13.97 -3.27
C GLN A 282 3.29 13.08 -4.52
N GLY A 283 3.38 11.76 -4.35
CA GLY A 283 3.50 10.80 -5.45
C GLY A 283 2.22 10.71 -6.28
N HIS A 284 1.06 10.78 -5.62
CA HIS A 284 -0.24 10.84 -6.28
C HIS A 284 -0.40 12.12 -7.12
N PHE A 285 0.00 13.27 -6.57
CA PHE A 285 -0.04 14.54 -7.29
C PHE A 285 0.92 14.58 -8.48
N LEU A 286 2.13 14.05 -8.32
CA LEU A 286 3.10 13.87 -9.41
C LEU A 286 2.50 13.03 -10.55
N GLY A 287 1.94 11.87 -10.20
CA GLY A 287 1.25 10.99 -11.15
C GLY A 287 0.11 11.69 -11.90
N LEU A 288 -0.75 12.40 -11.17
CA LEU A 288 -1.83 13.20 -11.75
C LEU A 288 -1.27 14.22 -12.76
N THR A 289 -0.24 14.97 -12.37
CA THR A 289 0.32 16.06 -13.18
C THR A 289 1.00 15.51 -14.45
N LEU A 290 1.73 14.40 -14.35
CA LEU A 290 2.29 13.68 -15.50
C LEU A 290 1.18 13.19 -16.45
N GLY A 291 0.11 12.60 -15.90
CA GLY A 291 -1.04 12.14 -16.68
C GLY A 291 -1.75 13.28 -17.42
N VAL A 292 -1.96 14.43 -16.76
CA VAL A 292 -2.53 15.62 -17.41
C VAL A 292 -1.60 16.15 -18.50
N LEU A 293 -0.29 16.27 -18.24
CA LEU A 293 0.69 16.73 -19.22
C LEU A 293 0.65 15.85 -20.48
N LEU A 294 0.77 14.53 -20.31
CA LEU A 294 0.71 13.57 -21.40
C LEU A 294 -0.65 13.62 -22.12
N GLY A 295 -1.75 13.76 -21.37
CA GLY A 295 -3.08 13.88 -21.95
C GLY A 295 -3.23 15.14 -22.80
N VAL A 296 -2.69 16.28 -22.35
CA VAL A 296 -2.66 17.52 -23.14
C VAL A 296 -1.78 17.33 -24.38
N LEU A 297 -0.56 16.81 -24.25
CA LEU A 297 0.36 16.66 -25.38
C LEU A 297 -0.15 15.68 -26.44
N VAL A 298 -0.74 14.55 -26.04
CA VAL A 298 -1.18 13.47 -26.93
C VAL A 298 -2.60 13.69 -27.46
N LEU A 299 -3.51 14.27 -26.66
CA LEU A 299 -4.93 14.37 -27.00
C LEU A 299 -5.38 15.78 -27.44
N ALA A 300 -4.54 16.81 -27.32
CA ALA A 300 -4.92 18.20 -27.67
C ALA A 300 -5.31 18.39 -29.14
N LYS A 301 -4.78 17.57 -30.06
CA LYS A 301 -5.06 17.67 -31.50
C LYS A 301 -6.47 17.22 -31.92
N ARG A 302 -7.35 16.81 -31.00
CA ARG A 302 -8.65 16.20 -31.32
C ARG A 302 -9.83 17.18 -31.14
N ASP A 303 -10.58 17.45 -32.21
CA ASP A 303 -11.55 18.54 -32.45
C ASP A 303 -12.71 18.79 -31.44
N ARG A 304 -12.89 18.01 -30.37
CA ARG A 304 -14.00 18.21 -29.40
C ARG A 304 -13.57 17.94 -27.96
N GLY A 305 -13.28 18.98 -27.18
CA GLY A 305 -12.92 18.87 -25.77
C GLY A 305 -14.11 18.92 -24.81
N PRO A 306 -14.00 18.36 -23.58
CA PRO A 306 -14.99 18.58 -22.52
C PRO A 306 -15.08 20.05 -22.09
N SER A 307 -16.21 20.42 -21.45
CA SER A 307 -16.39 21.74 -20.84
C SER A 307 -15.51 21.91 -19.60
N ALA A 308 -15.20 23.16 -19.26
CA ALA A 308 -14.40 23.49 -18.07
C ALA A 308 -15.06 22.94 -16.79
N LEU A 309 -16.38 23.07 -16.65
CA LEU A 309 -17.13 22.54 -15.52
C LEU A 309 -16.94 21.02 -15.36
N ARG A 310 -17.00 20.25 -16.45
CA ARG A 310 -16.80 18.80 -16.39
C ARG A 310 -15.37 18.42 -16.02
N LEU A 311 -14.38 19.17 -16.53
CA LEU A 311 -12.97 18.96 -16.18
C LEU A 311 -12.72 19.29 -14.71
N PHE A 312 -13.22 20.43 -14.24
CA PHE A 312 -13.10 20.86 -12.85
C PHE A 312 -13.76 19.85 -11.91
N ALA A 313 -15.07 19.60 -12.09
CA ALA A 313 -15.82 18.67 -11.23
C ALA A 313 -15.24 17.25 -11.28
N GLY A 314 -14.89 16.76 -12.47
CA GLY A 314 -14.27 15.44 -12.63
C GLY A 314 -12.93 15.35 -11.90
N THR A 315 -12.10 16.41 -11.95
CA THR A 315 -10.79 16.43 -11.28
C THR A 315 -10.94 16.50 -9.77
N VAL A 316 -11.82 17.37 -9.28
CA VAL A 316 -12.08 17.54 -7.85
C VAL A 316 -12.64 16.25 -7.25
N LEU A 317 -13.65 15.64 -7.87
CA LEU A 317 -14.22 14.37 -7.40
C LEU A 317 -13.17 13.26 -7.43
N PHE A 318 -12.39 13.17 -8.50
CA PHE A 318 -11.31 12.20 -8.61
C PHE A 318 -10.24 12.35 -7.52
N ALA A 319 -9.67 13.54 -7.38
CA ALA A 319 -8.63 13.83 -6.42
C ALA A 319 -9.12 13.68 -4.97
N ALA A 320 -10.37 14.06 -4.69
CA ALA A 320 -10.98 13.87 -3.38
C ALA A 320 -11.19 12.37 -3.06
N SER A 321 -11.70 11.59 -4.01
CA SER A 321 -11.97 10.15 -3.81
C SER A 321 -10.71 9.30 -3.62
N LEU A 322 -9.56 9.73 -4.13
CA LEU A 322 -8.27 9.05 -3.92
C LEU A 322 -7.39 9.75 -2.86
N SER A 323 -8.00 10.48 -1.93
CA SER A 323 -7.35 11.03 -0.75
C SER A 323 -6.21 12.04 -1.02
N LEU A 324 -6.24 12.76 -2.14
CA LEU A 324 -5.25 13.83 -2.41
C LEU A 324 -5.37 15.01 -1.43
N TRP A 325 -6.48 15.08 -0.69
CA TRP A 325 -6.71 16.03 0.40
C TRP A 325 -6.01 15.65 1.71
N ALA A 326 -5.47 14.43 1.83
CA ALA A 326 -4.93 13.93 3.10
C ALA A 326 -3.51 14.48 3.38
N TRP A 327 -3.37 15.80 3.50
CA TRP A 327 -2.10 16.44 3.82
C TRP A 327 -1.75 16.24 5.29
N TRP A 328 -0.67 15.52 5.57
CA TRP A 328 -0.29 15.16 6.94
C TRP A 328 1.20 15.33 7.21
N TRP A 329 1.57 15.36 8.49
CA TRP A 329 2.95 15.43 8.95
C TRP A 329 3.17 14.68 10.26
N TYR A 330 4.42 14.35 10.58
CA TYR A 330 4.82 13.75 11.85
C TYR A 330 4.85 14.80 12.97
N ARG A 331 4.30 14.48 14.13
CA ARG A 331 4.39 15.30 15.34
C ARG A 331 5.01 14.47 16.44
N GLY A 332 6.32 14.39 16.51
CA GLY A 332 7.05 13.46 17.40
C GLY A 332 7.11 12.02 16.86
N PRO A 333 7.58 11.05 17.66
CA PRO A 333 7.93 9.71 17.15
C PRO A 333 6.74 8.84 16.72
N ALA A 334 5.57 9.02 17.35
CA ALA A 334 4.40 8.16 17.13
C ALA A 334 3.07 8.93 16.96
N SER A 335 3.12 10.26 16.86
CA SER A 335 1.93 11.10 16.64
C SER A 335 2.00 11.79 15.29
N TYR A 336 0.82 12.08 14.74
CA TYR A 336 0.65 12.58 13.38
C TYR A 336 -0.40 13.69 13.39
N VAL A 337 -0.25 14.68 12.51
CA VAL A 337 -1.23 15.76 12.31
C VAL A 337 -1.76 15.73 10.88
N LEU A 338 -3.05 16.01 10.70
CA LEU A 338 -3.75 15.99 9.40
C LEU A 338 -4.41 17.34 9.10
N TYR A 339 -3.95 18.03 8.06
CA TYR A 339 -4.39 19.35 7.61
C TYR A 339 -5.49 19.26 6.54
N ARG A 340 -6.67 18.77 6.93
CA ARG A 340 -7.78 18.50 5.98
C ARG A 340 -8.19 19.71 5.14
N ALA A 341 -8.32 20.88 5.76
CA ALA A 341 -8.78 22.09 5.08
C ALA A 341 -7.79 22.53 3.99
N VAL A 342 -6.48 22.54 4.31
CA VAL A 342 -5.42 22.82 3.34
C VAL A 342 -5.48 21.85 2.16
N GLY A 343 -5.66 20.56 2.44
CA GLY A 343 -5.77 19.56 1.40
C GLY A 343 -7.02 19.70 0.51
N VAL A 344 -8.17 20.10 1.05
CA VAL A 344 -9.37 20.38 0.24
C VAL A 344 -9.15 21.61 -0.65
N LEU A 345 -8.57 22.68 -0.11
CA LEU A 345 -8.20 23.87 -0.89
C LEU A 345 -7.22 23.51 -2.02
N PHE A 346 -6.25 22.65 -1.71
CA PHE A 346 -5.32 22.11 -2.71
C PHE A 346 -6.03 21.35 -3.82
N VAL A 347 -6.96 20.45 -3.49
CA VAL A 347 -7.76 19.70 -4.49
C VAL A 347 -8.56 20.64 -5.40
N LEU A 348 -9.17 21.69 -4.85
CA LEU A 348 -9.88 22.69 -5.64
C LEU A 348 -8.93 23.43 -6.58
N ALA A 349 -7.76 23.84 -6.09
CA ALA A 349 -6.72 24.48 -6.91
C ALA A 349 -6.23 23.56 -8.05
N VAL A 350 -6.02 22.27 -7.78
CA VAL A 350 -5.70 21.28 -8.83
C VAL A 350 -6.82 21.21 -9.86
N GLY A 351 -8.09 21.19 -9.44
CA GLY A 351 -9.23 21.24 -10.34
C GLY A 351 -9.20 22.44 -11.29
N TRP A 352 -8.88 23.63 -10.76
CA TRP A 352 -8.73 24.86 -11.54
C TRP A 352 -7.58 24.78 -12.53
N VAL A 353 -6.40 24.33 -12.09
CA VAL A 353 -5.21 24.17 -12.93
C VAL A 353 -5.49 23.21 -14.08
N VAL A 354 -6.07 22.03 -13.80
CA VAL A 354 -6.36 21.03 -14.83
C VAL A 354 -7.39 21.53 -15.83
N ALA A 355 -8.50 22.12 -15.36
CA ALA A 355 -9.52 22.67 -16.25
C ALA A 355 -8.93 23.77 -17.15
N THR A 356 -8.12 24.67 -16.58
CA THR A 356 -7.47 25.77 -17.30
C THR A 356 -6.44 25.24 -18.30
N ALA A 357 -5.50 24.41 -17.87
CA ALA A 357 -4.45 23.84 -18.72
C ALA A 357 -5.01 23.08 -19.92
N VAL A 358 -6.05 22.25 -19.69
CA VAL A 358 -6.69 21.45 -20.74
C VAL A 358 -7.51 22.31 -21.71
N ARG A 359 -8.12 23.40 -21.25
CA ARG A 359 -8.87 24.33 -22.12
C ARG A 359 -7.94 25.25 -22.90
N ALA A 360 -6.96 25.86 -22.22
CA ALA A 360 -5.96 26.75 -22.80
C ALA A 360 -5.05 26.00 -23.78
N GLY A 361 -4.69 24.74 -23.48
CA GLY A 361 -3.93 23.83 -24.34
C GLY A 361 -4.51 23.60 -25.74
N ARG A 362 -5.78 23.95 -25.97
CA ARG A 362 -6.47 23.82 -27.26
C ARG A 362 -6.52 25.11 -28.07
N SER A 363 -6.21 26.26 -27.49
CA SER A 363 -6.21 27.55 -28.19
C SER A 363 -4.78 27.97 -28.53
N ARG A 364 -4.56 28.33 -29.79
CA ARG A 364 -3.28 28.92 -30.26
C ARG A 364 -3.31 30.45 -30.23
N GLU A 365 -4.41 31.04 -29.80
CA GLU A 365 -4.52 32.49 -29.66
C GLU A 365 -3.53 33.00 -28.61
N PRO A 366 -3.02 34.24 -28.76
CA PRO A 366 -2.25 34.90 -27.72
C PRO A 366 -3.01 34.93 -26.38
N LEU A 367 -2.27 34.80 -25.28
CA LEU A 367 -2.84 34.85 -23.93
C LEU A 367 -3.54 36.20 -23.67
N GLY A 368 -3.02 37.26 -24.29
CA GLY A 368 -3.43 38.67 -24.12
C GLY A 368 -2.23 39.53 -23.76
N TRP A 369 -2.48 40.82 -23.49
CA TRP A 369 -1.52 41.79 -22.93
C TRP A 369 -0.22 41.99 -23.73
N GLY A 370 -0.27 41.90 -25.06
CA GLY A 370 0.90 42.14 -25.91
C GLY A 370 2.02 41.10 -25.76
N THR A 371 1.72 39.90 -25.22
CA THR A 371 2.68 38.80 -25.11
C THR A 371 2.65 37.90 -26.34
N ASP A 372 3.82 37.39 -26.75
CA ASP A 372 3.94 36.36 -27.79
C ASP A 372 3.60 34.94 -27.29
N ILE A 373 3.15 34.82 -26.04
CA ILE A 373 2.81 33.55 -25.39
C ILE A 373 1.39 33.17 -25.77
N SER A 374 1.24 32.02 -26.47
CA SER A 374 -0.07 31.44 -26.75
C SER A 374 -0.73 30.90 -25.48
N ARG A 375 -2.07 30.89 -25.43
CA ARG A 375 -2.85 30.22 -24.37
C ARG A 375 -2.42 28.77 -24.18
N ARG A 376 -2.05 28.06 -25.25
CA ARG A 376 -1.51 26.71 -25.18
C ARG A 376 -0.19 26.63 -24.42
N GLN A 377 0.75 27.53 -24.70
CA GLN A 377 2.02 27.59 -23.95
C GLN A 377 1.76 27.89 -22.48
N ALA A 378 0.90 28.86 -22.16
CA ALA A 378 0.52 29.16 -20.78
C ALA A 378 -0.11 27.95 -20.08
N GLY A 379 -1.03 27.23 -20.75
CA GLY A 379 -1.64 26.01 -20.22
C GLY A 379 -0.65 24.88 -19.97
N VAL A 380 0.35 24.70 -20.84
CA VAL A 380 1.43 23.73 -20.62
C VAL A 380 2.33 24.16 -19.46
N LEU A 381 2.69 25.44 -19.38
CA LEU A 381 3.50 26.00 -18.29
C LEU A 381 2.81 25.82 -16.92
N LEU A 382 1.49 25.97 -16.83
CA LEU A 382 0.72 25.70 -15.60
C LEU A 382 0.87 24.26 -15.08
N VAL A 383 1.23 23.31 -15.94
CA VAL A 383 1.45 21.89 -15.56
C VAL A 383 2.94 21.59 -15.39
N VAL A 384 3.80 22.17 -16.24
CA VAL A 384 5.26 21.97 -16.21
C VAL A 384 5.90 22.64 -15.00
N VAL A 385 5.43 23.82 -14.58
CA VAL A 385 6.00 24.53 -13.42
C VAL A 385 5.87 23.71 -12.14
N PRO A 386 4.69 23.16 -11.76
CA PRO A 386 4.60 22.24 -10.63
C PRO A 386 5.53 21.04 -10.74
N LEU A 387 5.67 20.42 -11.93
CA LEU A 387 6.61 19.32 -12.14
C LEU A 387 8.06 19.74 -11.93
N ALA A 388 8.45 20.92 -12.43
CA ALA A 388 9.79 21.46 -12.27
C ALA A 388 10.10 21.78 -10.80
N VAL A 389 9.14 22.32 -10.05
CA VAL A 389 9.27 22.53 -8.59
C VAL A 389 9.42 21.18 -7.88
N MET A 390 8.57 20.20 -8.20
CA MET A 390 8.67 18.85 -7.63
C MET A 390 10.03 18.22 -7.92
N ALA A 391 10.53 18.31 -9.16
CA ALA A 391 11.84 17.81 -9.55
C ALA A 391 12.98 18.54 -8.85
N GLY A 392 12.89 19.87 -8.71
CA GLY A 392 13.86 20.71 -8.01
C GLY A 392 13.97 20.38 -6.52
N VAL A 393 12.86 20.01 -5.87
CA VAL A 393 12.83 19.53 -4.48
C VAL A 393 13.28 18.07 -4.38
N ALA A 394 12.88 17.22 -5.32
CA ALA A 394 13.24 15.80 -5.34
C ALA A 394 14.75 15.58 -5.48
N ALA A 395 15.41 16.39 -6.32
CA ALA A 395 16.83 16.22 -6.59
C ALA A 395 17.72 16.26 -5.33
N PRO A 396 17.75 17.34 -4.52
CA PRO A 396 18.58 17.38 -3.33
C PRO A 396 18.20 16.29 -2.32
N ILE A 397 16.89 16.04 -2.11
CA ILE A 397 16.42 14.99 -1.19
C ILE A 397 16.92 13.59 -1.59
N ASN A 398 16.92 13.26 -2.89
CA ASN A 398 17.35 11.95 -3.35
C ASN A 398 18.87 11.82 -3.50
N TYR A 399 19.62 12.93 -3.47
CA TYR A 399 21.08 12.93 -3.40
C TYR A 399 21.61 12.90 -1.97
N THR A 400 20.77 13.10 -0.94
CA THR A 400 21.22 12.95 0.44
C THR A 400 21.61 11.50 0.69
N THR A 401 22.88 11.32 1.04
CA THR A 401 23.40 10.06 1.55
C THR A 401 23.24 10.05 3.06
N THR A 402 23.10 8.86 3.62
CA THR A 402 23.10 8.66 5.07
C THR A 402 24.52 8.88 5.61
N ALA A 403 24.67 9.73 6.62
CA ALA A 403 25.98 10.10 7.18
C ALA A 403 26.50 8.97 8.10
N GLY A 404 27.01 7.89 7.48
CA GLY A 404 27.42 6.68 8.19
C GLY A 404 26.25 5.88 8.77
N SER A 405 26.52 4.72 9.37
CA SER A 405 25.45 3.90 9.95
C SER A 405 24.78 4.61 11.13
N GLY A 406 25.57 5.28 11.98
CA GLY A 406 25.12 5.83 13.26
C GLY A 406 24.53 4.77 14.19
N LEU A 407 24.75 3.49 13.86
CA LEU A 407 24.21 2.34 14.56
C LEU A 407 25.19 1.88 15.65
N PRO A 408 24.67 1.34 16.76
CA PRO A 408 25.51 0.77 17.80
C PRO A 408 26.35 -0.42 17.30
N ALA A 409 27.45 -0.69 17.98
CA ALA A 409 28.48 -1.66 17.55
C ALA A 409 28.01 -3.12 17.57
N ASP A 410 26.88 -3.41 18.20
CA ASP A 410 26.25 -4.72 18.33
C ASP A 410 25.23 -5.01 17.21
N ALA A 411 25.24 -4.21 16.14
CA ALA A 411 24.47 -4.48 14.93
C ALA A 411 24.74 -5.88 14.36
N VAL A 412 23.70 -6.48 13.81
CA VAL A 412 23.77 -7.76 13.08
C VAL A 412 24.00 -7.47 11.60
N ASP A 413 25.14 -7.91 11.09
CA ASP A 413 25.45 -7.83 9.66
C ASP A 413 24.83 -8.99 8.87
N VAL A 414 24.15 -8.65 7.78
CA VAL A 414 23.63 -9.59 6.78
C VAL A 414 24.04 -9.11 5.40
N ARG A 415 25.18 -9.61 4.90
CA ARG A 415 25.84 -9.14 3.68
C ARG A 415 26.13 -7.65 3.72
N ASP A 416 25.37 -6.84 2.98
CA ASP A 416 25.51 -5.39 2.92
C ASP A 416 24.56 -4.64 3.87
N TYR A 417 23.71 -5.35 4.59
CA TYR A 417 22.77 -4.80 5.55
C TYR A 417 23.32 -4.85 6.97
N GLN A 418 23.06 -3.79 7.74
CA GLN A 418 23.20 -3.75 9.19
C GLN A 418 21.81 -3.64 9.81
N VAL A 419 21.51 -4.51 10.76
CA VAL A 419 20.26 -4.49 11.52
C VAL A 419 20.58 -4.30 13.00
N ALA A 420 20.09 -3.22 13.59
CA ALA A 420 20.34 -2.88 15.00
C ALA A 420 19.04 -2.46 15.69
N TYR A 421 19.05 -2.39 17.02
CA TYR A 421 18.00 -1.74 17.78
C TYR A 421 18.57 -0.46 18.41
N ALA A 422 17.86 0.66 18.26
CA ALA A 422 18.23 1.90 18.93
C ALA A 422 17.00 2.74 19.25
N GLU A 423 17.10 3.58 20.29
CA GLU A 423 16.04 4.49 20.71
C GLU A 423 16.48 5.95 20.63
N THR A 424 15.56 6.84 20.24
CA THR A 424 15.74 8.29 20.19
C THR A 424 16.90 8.73 19.27
N VAL A 425 17.14 7.97 18.20
CA VAL A 425 18.18 8.32 17.21
C VAL A 425 17.60 9.19 16.11
N PRO A 426 18.34 10.21 15.61
CA PRO A 426 17.85 11.03 14.51
C PRO A 426 17.52 10.19 13.28
N ASN A 427 16.35 10.41 12.68
CA ASN A 427 16.00 9.78 11.41
C ASN A 427 16.85 10.41 10.30
N GLN A 428 17.89 9.69 9.87
CA GLN A 428 18.86 10.20 8.92
C GLN A 428 18.29 10.52 7.53
N ARG A 429 17.03 10.16 7.25
CA ARG A 429 16.37 10.37 5.96
C ARG A 429 15.39 11.52 5.98
N VAL A 430 14.65 11.70 7.08
CA VAL A 430 13.70 12.80 7.23
C VAL A 430 14.42 14.08 7.69
N SER A 431 15.46 13.93 8.53
CA SER A 431 16.24 15.06 9.08
C SER A 431 17.35 15.55 8.14
N ALA A 432 17.45 15.06 6.91
CA ALA A 432 18.53 15.43 5.99
C ALA A 432 18.40 16.85 5.40
N ILE A 433 17.18 17.41 5.43
CA ILE A 433 16.92 18.82 5.09
C ILE A 433 16.01 19.39 6.16
N ASP A 434 16.56 20.26 7.02
CA ASP A 434 15.80 20.91 8.08
C ASP A 434 14.89 22.01 7.52
N VAL A 435 13.61 21.68 7.36
CA VAL A 435 12.58 22.65 6.93
C VAL A 435 11.45 22.65 7.95
N SER A 436 11.28 23.76 8.66
CA SER A 436 10.12 23.98 9.50
C SER A 436 8.98 24.58 8.67
N LEU A 437 7.87 23.86 8.53
CA LEU A 437 6.64 24.35 7.88
C LEU A 437 5.47 24.19 8.87
N PHE A 438 4.70 25.26 9.07
CA PHE A 438 3.55 25.28 9.99
C PHE A 438 3.87 24.92 11.45
N GLY A 439 5.11 25.16 11.90
CA GLY A 439 5.56 24.85 13.26
C GLY A 439 5.94 23.38 13.50
N GLU A 440 5.94 22.55 12.45
CA GLU A 440 6.41 21.17 12.51
C GLU A 440 7.82 21.05 11.90
N SER A 441 8.67 20.23 12.52
CA SER A 441 10.05 20.00 12.10
C SER A 441 10.19 18.73 11.26
N THR A 442 11.19 18.70 10.38
CA THR A 442 11.71 17.51 9.69
C THR A 442 12.65 16.69 10.58
N SER A 443 13.12 17.23 11.70
CA SER A 443 13.93 16.49 12.68
C SER A 443 13.06 15.55 13.50
N VAL A 444 12.90 14.31 13.01
CA VAL A 444 12.13 13.25 13.69
C VAL A 444 13.11 12.22 14.23
N ASN A 445 12.99 11.89 15.52
CA ASN A 445 13.72 10.76 16.10
C ASN A 445 12.96 9.45 15.84
N ALA A 446 13.72 8.38 15.59
CA ALA A 446 13.23 7.02 15.46
C ALA A 446 13.65 6.20 16.69
N SER A 447 12.81 5.23 17.05
CA SER A 447 13.08 4.26 18.10
C SER A 447 12.57 2.91 17.67
N GLY A 448 13.43 1.92 17.54
CA GLY A 448 13.06 0.57 17.12
C GLY A 448 14.18 -0.21 16.45
N VAL A 449 13.78 -1.20 15.64
CA VAL A 449 14.69 -1.97 14.79
C VAL A 449 14.99 -1.17 13.54
N ILE A 450 16.26 -0.81 13.37
CA ILE A 450 16.76 0.01 12.27
C ILE A 450 17.50 -0.89 11.30
N VAL A 451 17.24 -0.68 10.01
CA VAL A 451 17.99 -1.30 8.92
C VAL A 451 18.76 -0.24 8.18
N TYR A 452 20.04 -0.50 7.97
CA TYR A 452 20.95 0.35 7.24
C TYR A 452 21.67 -0.43 6.14
N SER A 453 21.94 0.21 5.01
CA SER A 453 22.90 -0.27 4.00
C SER A 453 23.46 0.92 3.25
N ASP A 454 24.77 1.13 3.39
CA ASP A 454 25.51 2.19 2.70
C ASP A 454 25.40 2.03 1.17
N ARG A 455 25.61 0.80 0.69
CA ARG A 455 25.55 0.45 -0.75
C ARG A 455 24.19 0.73 -1.38
N ARG A 456 23.13 0.78 -0.59
CA ARG A 456 21.75 1.02 -1.04
C ARG A 456 21.24 2.40 -0.67
N ALA A 457 22.08 3.23 -0.05
CA ALA A 457 21.71 4.50 0.56
C ALA A 457 20.43 4.37 1.42
N LEU A 458 20.33 3.24 2.12
CA LEU A 458 19.15 2.81 2.84
C LEU A 458 19.36 3.07 4.33
N TRP A 459 18.38 3.74 4.94
CA TRP A 459 18.21 3.81 6.38
C TRP A 459 16.72 3.87 6.67
N THR A 460 16.22 2.98 7.53
CA THR A 460 14.81 2.98 7.91
C THR A 460 14.60 2.34 9.28
N GLU A 461 13.66 2.87 10.05
CA GLU A 461 13.02 2.14 11.14
C GLU A 461 12.11 1.08 10.49
N ALA A 462 12.53 -0.19 10.52
CA ALA A 462 11.76 -1.29 9.94
C ALA A 462 10.64 -1.76 10.89
N VAL A 463 10.88 -1.68 12.19
CA VAL A 463 9.91 -2.01 13.24
C VAL A 463 10.03 -0.99 14.36
N SER A 464 8.98 -0.23 14.65
CA SER A 464 9.01 0.73 15.75
C SER A 464 9.09 0.03 17.11
N ALA A 465 9.68 0.69 18.11
CA ALA A 465 9.77 0.22 19.49
C ALA A 465 8.38 -0.03 20.08
N GLY A 466 7.41 0.82 19.77
CA GLY A 466 6.02 0.63 20.17
C GLY A 466 5.37 -0.60 19.55
N ARG A 467 5.64 -0.89 18.27
CA ARG A 467 5.17 -2.12 17.62
C ARG A 467 5.80 -3.35 18.26
N LEU A 468 7.10 -3.31 18.54
CA LEU A 468 7.80 -4.42 19.19
C LEU A 468 7.36 -4.60 20.65
N ALA A 469 7.05 -3.53 21.37
CA ALA A 469 6.43 -3.57 22.70
C ALA A 469 5.01 -4.16 22.68
N PHE A 470 4.29 -4.01 21.58
CA PHE A 470 2.98 -4.59 21.39
C PHE A 470 3.03 -6.08 21.02
N THR A 471 3.85 -6.46 20.03
CA THR A 471 3.90 -7.84 19.50
C THR A 471 4.92 -8.75 20.19
N GLY A 472 5.88 -8.21 20.94
CA GLY A 472 6.95 -8.95 21.61
C GLY A 472 8.03 -9.49 20.67
N SER A 473 7.66 -9.86 19.44
CA SER A 473 8.58 -10.29 18.40
C SER A 473 8.18 -9.74 17.04
N SER A 474 9.16 -9.47 16.19
CA SER A 474 8.93 -9.04 14.81
C SER A 474 10.07 -9.52 13.91
N THR A 475 9.78 -9.77 12.64
CA THR A 475 10.79 -10.22 11.67
C THR A 475 10.97 -9.18 10.59
N VAL A 476 12.23 -8.83 10.34
CA VAL A 476 12.66 -7.92 9.28
C VAL A 476 13.23 -8.76 8.14
N ARG A 477 12.74 -8.52 6.91
CA ARG A 477 13.24 -9.14 5.69
C ARG A 477 14.21 -8.20 4.97
N VAL A 478 15.43 -8.66 4.73
CA VAL A 478 16.46 -7.98 3.94
C VAL A 478 16.83 -8.85 2.73
N GLY A 479 17.40 -8.27 1.66
CA GLY A 479 17.66 -9.07 0.47
C GLY A 479 18.11 -8.31 -0.77
N GLY A 480 17.93 -8.95 -1.93
CA GLY A 480 18.19 -8.36 -3.23
C GLY A 480 17.58 -9.22 -4.33
N ILE A 481 17.98 -8.98 -5.57
CA ILE A 481 17.54 -9.84 -6.67
C ILE A 481 18.07 -11.27 -6.43
N GLY A 482 17.16 -12.23 -6.37
CA GLY A 482 17.47 -13.66 -6.27
C GLY A 482 17.90 -14.15 -4.89
N TRP A 483 17.82 -13.32 -3.84
CA TRP A 483 18.11 -13.76 -2.47
C TRP A 483 17.37 -12.94 -1.42
N GLU A 484 17.06 -13.59 -0.31
CA GLU A 484 16.46 -12.95 0.86
C GLU A 484 17.02 -13.58 2.15
N ALA A 485 16.97 -12.82 3.23
CA ALA A 485 17.32 -13.26 4.58
C ALA A 485 16.42 -12.57 5.60
N THR A 486 16.27 -13.17 6.77
CA THR A 486 15.45 -12.65 7.86
C THR A 486 16.30 -12.32 9.07
N VAL A 487 15.92 -11.26 9.79
CA VAL A 487 16.42 -10.97 11.13
C VAL A 487 15.22 -10.83 12.05
N THR A 488 15.11 -11.69 13.05
CA THR A 488 14.04 -11.64 14.04
C THR A 488 14.50 -10.79 15.22
N ALA A 489 13.69 -9.80 15.58
CA ALA A 489 13.84 -9.00 16.79
C ALA A 489 12.86 -9.49 17.86
N GLN A 490 13.34 -9.67 19.08
CA GLN A 490 12.51 -10.05 20.22
C GLN A 490 12.74 -9.08 21.37
N ARG A 491 11.65 -8.60 21.94
CA ARG A 491 11.63 -7.86 23.21
C ARG A 491 11.19 -8.81 24.31
N VAL A 492 11.89 -8.75 25.42
CA VAL A 492 11.51 -9.41 26.68
C VAL A 492 11.59 -8.34 27.76
N GLY A 493 10.61 -8.28 28.66
CA GLY A 493 10.63 -7.25 29.70
C GLY A 493 9.82 -7.61 30.93
N TRP A 494 9.95 -6.75 31.93
CA TRP A 494 9.26 -6.79 33.20
C TRP A 494 8.67 -5.41 33.49
N ILE A 495 7.39 -5.37 33.84
CA ILE A 495 6.67 -4.18 34.29
C ILE A 495 6.75 -4.14 35.81
N ALA A 496 7.52 -3.20 36.35
CA ALA A 496 7.57 -2.93 37.78
C ALA A 496 6.23 -2.34 38.25
N GLN A 497 5.75 -2.79 39.41
CA GLN A 497 4.46 -2.37 39.94
C GLN A 497 4.46 -0.84 40.16
N GLY A 498 3.65 -0.08 39.42
CA GLY A 498 3.63 1.39 39.47
C GLY A 498 4.85 2.10 38.88
N GLY A 499 5.82 1.34 38.35
CA GLY A 499 7.20 1.80 38.08
C GLY A 499 7.66 1.84 36.63
N GLY A 500 6.77 1.52 35.68
CA GLY A 500 7.11 1.39 34.26
C GLY A 500 7.73 0.02 33.92
N ALA A 501 8.41 -0.07 32.77
CA ALA A 501 8.94 -1.33 32.25
C ALA A 501 10.46 -1.29 32.06
N ALA A 502 11.13 -2.35 32.50
CA ALA A 502 12.53 -2.64 32.16
C ALA A 502 12.54 -3.80 31.15
N TYR A 503 13.19 -3.63 30.01
CA TYR A 503 13.17 -4.60 28.93
C TYR A 503 14.51 -4.69 28.19
N ALA A 504 14.74 -5.85 27.59
CA ALA A 504 15.90 -6.14 26.76
C ALA A 504 15.44 -6.52 25.35
N VAL A 505 16.24 -6.18 24.34
CA VAL A 505 15.99 -6.54 22.94
C VAL A 505 17.11 -7.46 22.44
N TYR A 506 16.68 -8.48 21.70
CA TYR A 506 17.54 -9.48 21.08
C TYR A 506 17.30 -9.53 19.58
N LEU A 507 18.37 -9.75 18.82
CA LEU A 507 18.31 -9.99 17.37
C LEU A 507 18.84 -11.38 17.05
N LYS A 508 18.18 -12.05 16.09
CA LYS A 508 18.60 -13.35 15.55
C LYS A 508 18.61 -13.31 14.01
N PRO A 509 19.79 -13.42 13.35
CA PRO A 509 19.86 -13.55 11.90
C PRO A 509 19.57 -14.99 11.45
N GLY A 510 18.51 -15.19 10.67
CA GLY A 510 18.10 -16.49 10.15
C GLY A 510 18.05 -17.56 11.24
N ASP A 511 18.73 -18.68 11.01
CA ASP A 511 18.82 -19.79 11.96
C ASP A 511 19.95 -19.65 13.01
N GLY A 512 20.66 -18.51 13.03
CA GLY A 512 21.74 -18.24 13.97
C GLY A 512 21.32 -18.09 15.43
N ASP A 513 22.26 -17.67 16.27
CA ASP A 513 22.01 -17.47 17.70
C ASP A 513 21.40 -16.10 18.01
N TRP A 514 20.62 -16.04 19.10
CA TRP A 514 20.13 -14.79 19.65
C TRP A 514 21.29 -13.97 20.22
N ARG A 515 21.31 -12.68 19.87
CA ARG A 515 22.27 -11.70 20.36
C ARG A 515 21.52 -10.61 21.11
N HIS A 516 21.93 -10.34 22.34
CA HIS A 516 21.46 -9.17 23.08
C HIS A 516 22.00 -7.90 22.43
N VAL A 517 21.14 -6.92 22.16
CA VAL A 517 21.52 -5.67 21.47
C VAL A 517 21.02 -4.40 22.15
N TYR A 518 20.22 -4.52 23.21
CA TYR A 518 19.71 -3.35 23.93
C TYR A 518 19.18 -3.73 25.30
N SER A 519 19.48 -2.89 26.29
CA SER A 519 18.88 -2.90 27.62
C SER A 519 18.29 -1.52 27.90
N SER A 520 17.03 -1.46 28.32
CA SER A 520 16.42 -0.22 28.76
C SER A 520 16.97 0.26 30.10
N GLU A 521 16.59 1.47 30.48
CA GLU A 521 16.77 1.97 31.85
C GLU A 521 16.09 1.06 32.88
N PRO A 522 16.60 1.02 34.13
CA PRO A 522 15.96 0.34 35.25
C PRO A 522 14.53 0.78 35.50
N ALA A 523 13.67 -0.17 35.89
CA ALA A 523 12.30 0.12 36.33
C ALA A 523 12.18 -0.10 37.85
N MET A 524 11.86 0.96 38.59
CA MET A 524 11.71 0.91 40.04
C MET A 524 10.24 0.77 40.42
N ALA A 525 9.90 -0.27 41.18
CA ALA A 525 8.54 -0.43 41.69
C ALA A 525 8.18 0.70 42.66
N ASP A 526 6.95 1.19 42.57
CA ASP A 526 6.37 2.22 43.45
C ASP A 526 5.94 1.59 44.80
N LEU A 527 6.91 0.96 45.46
CA LEU A 527 6.76 0.35 46.76
C LEU A 527 8.13 0.23 47.44
N THR A 528 8.09 0.20 48.77
CA THR A 528 9.27 -0.01 49.60
C THR A 528 9.06 -1.24 50.49
N LEU A 529 10.04 -2.13 50.54
CA LEU A 529 10.01 -3.35 51.35
C LEU A 529 11.18 -3.37 52.33
N ALA A 530 10.88 -3.49 53.63
CA ALA A 530 11.89 -3.47 54.70
C ALA A 530 12.85 -2.26 54.59
N GLY A 531 12.30 -1.08 54.27
CA GLY A 531 13.05 0.16 54.06
C GLY A 531 13.87 0.23 52.76
N LYS A 532 13.68 -0.71 51.82
CA LYS A 532 14.43 -0.80 50.56
C LYS A 532 13.51 -0.66 49.36
N ASN A 533 13.95 0.07 48.34
CA ASN A 533 13.25 0.14 47.07
C ASN A 533 13.64 -1.06 46.21
N VAL A 534 12.68 -1.56 45.44
CA VAL A 534 12.87 -2.71 44.56
C VAL A 534 12.89 -2.23 43.12
N SER A 535 13.94 -2.57 42.38
CA SER A 535 14.06 -2.24 40.97
C SER A 535 14.40 -3.46 40.14
N ILE A 536 13.93 -3.48 38.90
CA ILE A 536 14.35 -4.42 37.88
C ILE A 536 15.45 -3.75 37.07
N VAL A 537 16.62 -4.39 37.04
CA VAL A 537 17.79 -3.94 36.30
C VAL A 537 18.23 -5.02 35.32
N ILE A 538 18.89 -4.63 34.24
CA ILE A 538 19.36 -5.56 33.21
C ILE A 538 20.87 -5.45 33.12
N ARG A 539 21.56 -6.60 33.04
CA ARG A 539 23.01 -6.68 32.80
C ARG A 539 23.25 -7.75 31.75
N ASP A 540 23.83 -7.37 30.62
CA ASP A 540 24.13 -8.26 29.50
C ASP A 540 22.92 -9.12 29.07
N GLY A 541 21.74 -8.51 29.03
CA GLY A 541 20.45 -9.16 28.70
C GLY A 541 19.80 -9.94 29.83
N VAL A 542 20.50 -10.20 30.94
CA VAL A 542 19.94 -10.92 32.08
C VAL A 542 19.24 -9.96 33.04
N PHE A 543 18.03 -10.31 33.47
CA PHE A 543 17.26 -9.52 34.42
C PHE A 543 17.64 -9.83 35.87
N TYR A 544 17.81 -8.78 36.67
CA TYR A 544 18.11 -8.85 38.09
C TYR A 544 17.10 -8.02 38.88
N VAL A 545 16.86 -8.45 40.11
CA VAL A 545 16.27 -7.60 41.16
C VAL A 545 17.42 -6.87 41.85
N ALA A 546 17.32 -5.55 41.93
CA ALA A 546 18.21 -4.71 42.71
C ALA A 546 17.45 -4.06 43.87
N LEU A 547 18.04 -4.15 45.06
CA LEU A 547 17.55 -3.47 46.26
C LEU A 547 18.41 -2.25 46.55
N THR A 548 17.76 -1.10 46.73
CA THR A 548 18.43 0.15 47.11
C THR A 548 17.89 0.69 48.43
N GLN A 549 18.76 1.27 49.24
CA GLN A 549 18.41 1.88 50.53
C GLN A 549 19.23 3.16 50.70
N GLY A 550 18.58 4.29 51.00
CA GLY A 550 19.25 5.58 51.14
C GLY A 550 20.06 6.01 49.90
N GLY A 551 19.64 5.59 48.70
CA GLY A 551 20.34 5.86 47.44
C GLY A 551 21.49 4.89 47.10
N ALA A 552 21.89 3.99 48.01
CA ALA A 552 22.94 3.01 47.75
C ALA A 552 22.36 1.63 47.39
N VAL A 553 23.05 0.90 46.51
CA VAL A 553 22.69 -0.49 46.16
C VAL A 553 23.08 -1.40 47.32
N VAL A 554 22.08 -2.03 47.94
CA VAL A 554 22.25 -3.01 49.03
C VAL A 554 22.65 -4.37 48.47
N GLY A 555 22.13 -4.72 47.29
CA GLY A 555 22.50 -5.94 46.60
C GLY A 555 21.68 -6.17 45.34
N THR A 556 22.14 -7.13 44.54
CA THR A 556 21.49 -7.55 43.30
C THR A 556 21.47 -9.07 43.20
N THR A 557 20.37 -9.64 42.72
CA THR A 557 20.28 -11.08 42.43
C THR A 557 19.53 -11.32 41.11
N PRO A 558 19.87 -12.34 40.30
CA PRO A 558 19.10 -12.67 39.11
C PRO A 558 17.63 -12.91 39.44
N ILE A 559 16.71 -12.49 38.57
CA ILE A 559 15.31 -12.88 38.68
C ILE A 559 15.23 -14.40 38.59
N PRO A 560 14.59 -15.09 39.55
CA PRO A 560 14.52 -16.55 39.53
C PRO A 560 13.69 -17.04 38.34
N ARG A 561 14.07 -18.23 37.81
CA ARG A 561 13.27 -18.91 36.78
C ARG A 561 11.84 -19.14 37.27
N SER A 562 10.90 -19.26 36.32
CA SER A 562 9.49 -19.52 36.65
C SER A 562 9.35 -20.73 37.58
N GLY A 563 8.54 -20.60 38.63
CA GLY A 563 8.36 -21.61 39.67
C GLY A 563 9.45 -21.66 40.74
N SER A 564 10.54 -20.89 40.60
CA SER A 564 11.66 -20.85 41.55
C SER A 564 11.62 -19.59 42.44
N SER A 565 12.50 -19.55 43.44
CA SER A 565 12.68 -18.40 44.32
C SER A 565 14.14 -18.14 44.63
N THR A 566 14.46 -16.89 44.97
CA THR A 566 15.78 -16.44 45.46
C THR A 566 15.59 -15.53 46.65
N THR A 567 16.60 -15.42 47.52
CA THR A 567 16.57 -14.50 48.67
C THR A 567 17.66 -13.44 48.51
N LEU A 568 17.34 -12.18 48.78
CA LEU A 568 18.28 -11.05 48.73
C LEU A 568 18.02 -10.13 49.91
N ALA A 569 19.05 -9.88 50.74
CA ALA A 569 18.99 -9.02 51.92
C ALA A 569 17.75 -9.27 52.83
N GLY A 570 17.42 -10.55 53.06
CA GLY A 570 16.30 -10.99 53.89
C GLY A 570 14.94 -11.06 53.18
N ILE A 571 14.81 -10.54 51.96
CA ILE A 571 13.56 -10.57 51.17
C ILE A 571 13.59 -11.76 50.22
N ARG A 572 12.56 -12.61 50.25
CA ARG A 572 12.41 -13.74 49.32
C ARG A 572 11.61 -13.32 48.10
N PHE A 573 12.20 -13.41 46.92
CA PHE A 573 11.55 -13.19 45.64
C PHE A 573 11.16 -14.52 45.01
N ARG A 574 9.89 -14.68 44.66
CA ARG A 574 9.33 -15.89 44.05
C ARG A 574 8.71 -15.54 42.71
N HIS A 575 9.10 -16.25 41.66
CA HIS A 575 8.49 -16.09 40.35
C HIS A 575 7.32 -17.09 40.22
N THR A 576 6.10 -16.59 40.15
CA THR A 576 4.87 -17.39 40.03
C THR A 576 3.95 -16.79 38.98
N ASN A 577 3.54 -17.58 37.99
CA ASN A 577 2.55 -17.18 36.97
C ASN A 577 2.87 -15.82 36.32
N ARG A 578 4.12 -15.63 35.86
CA ARG A 578 4.62 -14.37 35.25
C ARG A 578 4.70 -13.18 36.22
N ALA A 579 4.39 -13.38 37.50
CA ALA A 579 4.53 -12.37 38.53
C ALA A 579 5.78 -12.65 39.38
N LEU A 580 6.54 -11.61 39.67
CA LEU A 580 7.60 -11.62 40.66
C LEU A 580 7.02 -11.12 41.98
N VAL A 581 6.95 -12.02 42.96
CA VAL A 581 6.33 -11.76 44.26
C VAL A 581 7.40 -11.72 45.33
N ALA A 582 7.48 -10.61 46.05
CA ALA A 582 8.35 -10.46 47.21
C ALA A 582 7.61 -10.91 48.49
N VAL A 583 8.33 -11.61 49.36
CA VAL A 583 7.85 -12.11 50.65
C VAL A 583 8.85 -11.70 51.74
N PHE A 584 8.36 -10.98 52.74
CA PHE A 584 9.15 -10.52 53.89
C PHE A 584 8.23 -10.38 55.11
N ASP A 585 8.58 -11.02 56.24
CA ASP A 585 7.83 -10.96 57.52
C ASP A 585 6.30 -11.08 57.38
N GLY A 586 5.83 -12.09 56.64
CA GLY A 586 4.40 -12.33 56.40
C GLY A 586 3.76 -11.41 55.34
N THR A 587 4.43 -10.34 54.93
CA THR A 587 4.00 -9.48 53.82
C THR A 587 4.27 -10.17 52.49
N ARG A 588 3.29 -10.13 51.59
CA ARG A 588 3.38 -10.67 50.24
C ARG A 588 2.87 -9.66 49.24
N VAL A 589 3.74 -9.20 48.34
CA VAL A 589 3.40 -8.19 47.34
C VAL A 589 4.01 -8.54 45.99
N THR A 590 3.27 -8.29 44.91
CA THR A 590 3.80 -8.36 43.55
C THR A 590 4.66 -7.13 43.30
N VAL A 591 5.93 -7.34 42.96
CA VAL A 591 6.87 -6.25 42.68
C VAL A 591 7.00 -5.96 41.18
N ALA A 592 6.81 -6.97 40.35
CA ALA A 592 6.83 -6.83 38.90
C ALA A 592 6.05 -7.97 38.24
N ASN A 593 5.63 -7.77 36.99
CA ASN A 593 5.08 -8.81 36.12
C ASN A 593 5.88 -8.86 34.82
N GLU A 594 6.05 -10.03 34.21
CA GLU A 594 6.58 -10.11 32.85
C GLU A 594 5.68 -9.30 31.90
N GLU A 595 6.29 -8.63 30.93
CA GLU A 595 5.54 -8.01 29.83
C GLU A 595 4.70 -9.06 29.10
N ALA A 596 3.46 -8.69 28.78
CA ALA A 596 2.57 -9.48 27.94
C ALA A 596 2.49 -8.85 26.55
N TYR A 597 2.44 -9.69 25.53
CA TYR A 597 2.44 -9.30 24.12
C TYR A 597 1.22 -9.90 23.42
N SER A 598 0.79 -9.26 22.33
CA SER A 598 -0.40 -9.65 21.54
C SER A 598 -0.05 -10.52 20.33
#